data_AF-A0A3M1IWZ5-F1
#
_entry.id   AF-A0A3M1IWZ5-F1
#
_cell.length_a   1.000
_cell.length_b   1.000
_cell.length_c   1.000
_cell.angle_alpha   90.00
_cell.angle_beta   90.00
_cell.angle_gamma   90.00
#
_symmetry.space_group_name_H-M   'P 1'
#
loop_
_entity.id
_entity.type
_entity.pdbx_description
1 polymer ?
#
loop_
_entity_poly.entity_id
_entity_poly.type
_entity_poly.pdbx_seq_one_letter_code
_entity_poly.pdbx_strand_id
1 'polypeptide(L)'
;MMRAASVRKKEFRLTGWHVLFLMCAFFGFMFVVNGIFLWAALSSFPGEDEQKSYLQGLNYNDTINARRIQAEQGWTAQIGLAESGTGNRLVVRLLEQDGSPLPVESLDAELRRTVTGGEDIALELTRNQDGDYFADVAKLEKGVWEARVEARVPHGEERIAFVASKTLIVP
;
A
#
# COMPACT_ATOMS: atom_id res chain seq x y z
N MET A 1 59.91 -25.76 41.58
CA MET A 1 58.68 -25.10 42.07
C MET A 1 58.10 -24.27 40.92
N MET A 2 56.87 -24.58 40.48
CA MET A 2 56.23 -24.01 39.30
C MET A 2 55.33 -22.84 39.72
N ARG A 3 55.63 -21.60 39.30
CA ARG A 3 54.79 -20.43 39.58
C ARG A 3 53.70 -20.32 38.50
N ALA A 4 52.45 -20.49 38.90
CA ALA A 4 51.30 -20.25 38.04
C ALA A 4 51.20 -18.75 37.70
N ALA A 5 51.25 -18.41 36.42
CA ALA A 5 50.97 -17.06 35.94
C ALA A 5 49.44 -16.88 35.90
N SER A 6 48.92 -15.98 36.74
CA SER A 6 47.50 -15.62 36.72
C SER A 6 47.22 -14.73 35.50
N VAL A 7 46.42 -15.26 34.57
CA VAL A 7 45.90 -14.47 33.44
C VAL A 7 44.88 -13.48 34.00
N ARG A 8 45.27 -12.21 34.12
CA ARG A 8 44.38 -11.14 34.58
C ARG A 8 43.36 -10.87 33.48
N LYS A 9 42.14 -11.41 33.62
CA LYS A 9 41.02 -11.11 32.71
C LYS A 9 40.71 -9.62 32.87
N LYS A 10 40.95 -8.83 31.81
CA LYS A 10 40.66 -7.40 31.82
C LYS A 10 39.15 -7.23 31.95
N GLU A 11 38.68 -6.76 33.10
CA GLU A 11 37.25 -6.55 33.33
C GLU A 11 36.73 -5.48 32.37
N PHE A 12 35.73 -5.84 31.57
CA PHE A 12 35.07 -4.90 30.68
C PHE A 12 34.27 -3.92 31.52
N ARG A 13 34.77 -2.69 31.62
CA ARG A 13 34.08 -1.60 32.32
C ARG A 13 33.23 -0.86 31.30
N LEU A 14 31.91 -0.94 31.45
CA LEU A 14 30.97 -0.13 30.71
C LEU A 14 31.20 1.34 31.07
N THR A 15 31.77 2.13 30.15
CA THR A 15 31.89 3.58 30.31
C THR A 15 30.77 4.30 29.56
N GLY A 16 30.52 5.57 29.89
CA GLY A 16 29.49 6.37 29.20
C GLY A 16 29.66 6.43 27.68
N TRP A 17 30.90 6.35 27.19
CA TRP A 17 31.19 6.24 25.75
C TRP A 17 30.68 4.94 25.12
N HIS A 18 30.77 3.81 25.83
CA HIS A 18 30.21 2.55 25.34
C HIS A 18 28.68 2.61 25.23
N VAL A 19 28.03 3.23 26.22
CA VAL A 19 26.57 3.42 26.21
C VAL A 19 26.16 4.38 25.09
N LEU A 20 26.92 5.46 24.87
CA LEU A 20 26.68 6.39 23.77
C LEU A 20 26.77 5.69 22.41
N PHE A 21 27.82 4.90 22.16
CA PHE A 21 27.94 4.13 20.91
C PHE A 21 26.83 3.09 20.76
N LEU A 22 26.44 2.41 21.83
CA LEU A 22 25.34 1.44 21.80
C LEU A 22 24.01 2.12 21.46
N MET A 23 23.75 3.30 22.05
CA MET A 23 22.55 4.08 21.78
C MET A 23 22.51 4.57 20.33
N CYS A 24 23.61 5.14 19.83
CA CYS A 24 23.73 5.55 18.42
C CYS A 24 23.57 4.37 17.47
N ALA A 25 24.14 3.20 17.78
CA ALA A 25 24.01 2.00 16.97
C ALA A 25 22.56 1.49 16.94
N PHE A 26 21.87 1.49 18.09
CA PHE A 26 20.46 1.09 18.18
C PHE A 26 19.56 2.00 17.36
N PHE A 27 19.65 3.32 17.56
CA PHE A 27 18.85 4.29 16.80
C PHE A 27 19.22 4.26 15.31
N GLY A 28 20.50 4.19 14.98
CA GLY A 28 20.97 4.07 13.59
C GLY A 28 20.43 2.82 12.90
N PHE A 29 20.44 1.67 13.59
CA PHE A 29 19.84 0.44 13.08
C PHE A 29 18.33 0.60 12.84
N MET A 30 17.61 1.18 13.79
CA MET A 30 16.17 1.46 13.64
C MET A 30 15.91 2.40 12.45
N PHE A 31 16.71 3.46 12.27
CA PHE A 31 16.61 4.35 11.10
C PHE A 31 16.85 3.61 9.79
N VAL A 32 17.83 2.72 9.72
CA VAL A 32 18.11 1.92 8.52
C VAL A 32 16.94 0.99 8.20
N VAL A 33 16.45 0.24 9.18
CA VAL A 33 15.33 -0.69 8.98
C VAL A 33 14.06 0.07 8.59
N ASN A 34 13.73 1.16 9.28
CA ASN A 34 12.59 2.00 8.95
C ASN A 34 12.74 2.66 7.58
N GLY A 35 13.95 3.08 7.21
CA GLY A 35 14.27 3.60 5.89
C GLY A 35 14.12 2.56 4.79
N ILE A 36 14.47 1.29 5.05
CA ILE A 36 14.23 0.17 4.12
C ILE A 36 12.72 -0.05 3.96
N PHE A 37 11.93 0.01 5.04
CA PHE A 37 10.48 -0.10 4.94
C PHE A 37 9.85 1.08 4.19
N LEU A 38 10.29 2.31 4.47
CA LEU A 38 9.85 3.50 3.74
C LEU A 38 10.23 3.41 2.27
N TRP A 39 11.47 3.00 1.96
CA TRP A 39 11.92 2.80 0.59
C TRP A 39 11.12 1.71 -0.09
N ALA A 40 10.87 0.56 0.55
CA ALA A 40 10.02 -0.48 0.02
C ALA A 40 8.58 0.00 -0.22
N ALA A 41 8.02 0.81 0.68
CA ALA A 41 6.69 1.40 0.56
C ALA A 41 6.60 2.48 -0.54
N LEU A 42 7.69 3.19 -0.82
CA LEU A 42 7.77 4.22 -1.87
C LEU A 42 8.19 3.63 -3.24
N SER A 43 9.04 2.60 -3.24
CA SER A 43 9.53 1.93 -4.45
C SER A 43 8.49 0.94 -4.97
N SER A 44 7.66 0.39 -4.08
CA SER A 44 6.45 -0.31 -4.47
C SER A 44 5.40 0.75 -4.79
N PHE A 45 5.15 0.96 -6.09
CA PHE A 45 4.00 1.68 -6.66
C PHE A 45 4.14 3.21 -6.88
N PRO A 46 4.95 3.65 -7.85
CA PRO A 46 4.72 4.94 -8.50
C PRO A 46 3.49 4.78 -9.40
N GLY A 47 2.31 5.15 -8.92
CA GLY A 47 1.08 4.79 -9.59
C GLY A 47 -0.04 5.80 -9.42
N GLU A 48 0.28 7.08 -9.56
CA GLU A 48 -0.69 8.17 -9.68
C GLU A 48 -1.85 7.79 -10.62
N ASP A 49 -3.04 8.19 -10.18
CA ASP A 49 -4.35 7.93 -10.75
C ASP A 49 -4.38 8.18 -12.26
N GLU A 50 -4.62 7.13 -13.08
CA GLU A 50 -5.00 7.38 -14.47
C GLU A 50 -6.51 7.62 -14.48
N GLN A 51 -6.88 8.90 -14.48
CA GLN A 51 -8.24 9.41 -14.45
C GLN A 51 -8.98 9.09 -15.78
N LYS A 52 -9.22 7.81 -16.06
CA LYS A 52 -10.01 7.34 -17.21
C LYS A 52 -11.30 6.65 -16.77
N SER A 53 -12.12 7.34 -15.98
CA SER A 53 -13.49 6.88 -15.74
C SER A 53 -14.42 7.41 -16.84
N TYR A 54 -14.69 6.58 -17.85
CA TYR A 54 -15.72 6.75 -18.87
C TYR A 54 -16.96 5.95 -18.43
N LEU A 55 -17.97 6.60 -17.85
CA LEU A 55 -19.26 5.99 -17.56
C LEU A 55 -20.36 6.75 -18.31
N GLN A 56 -21.07 6.02 -19.17
CA GLN A 56 -22.18 6.51 -19.99
C GLN A 56 -23.45 5.76 -19.58
N GLY A 57 -24.40 6.44 -18.90
CA GLY A 57 -25.74 5.91 -18.64
C GLY A 57 -26.49 6.53 -17.45
N LEU A 58 -27.62 7.18 -17.76
CA LEU A 58 -28.76 7.71 -16.95
C LEU A 58 -28.61 8.31 -15.53
N ASN A 59 -27.50 8.16 -14.79
CA ASN A 59 -27.23 8.81 -13.49
C ASN A 59 -26.03 9.78 -13.58
N TYR A 60 -26.03 10.63 -14.62
CA TYR A 60 -24.92 11.53 -14.93
C TYR A 60 -24.66 12.57 -13.84
N ASN A 61 -25.70 13.10 -13.18
CA ASN A 61 -25.51 14.18 -12.20
C ASN A 61 -24.88 13.69 -10.89
N ASP A 62 -25.28 12.51 -10.41
CA ASP A 62 -24.79 11.99 -9.12
C ASP A 62 -23.33 11.53 -9.23
N THR A 63 -22.95 10.97 -10.38
CA THR A 63 -21.56 10.58 -10.67
C THR A 63 -20.64 11.79 -10.84
N ILE A 64 -21.12 12.89 -11.46
CA ILE A 64 -20.38 14.16 -11.52
C ILE A 64 -20.21 14.76 -10.11
N ASN A 65 -21.26 14.77 -9.28
CA ASN A 65 -21.20 15.32 -7.93
C ASN A 65 -20.23 14.53 -7.04
N ALA A 66 -20.30 13.20 -7.07
CA ALA A 66 -19.36 12.35 -6.35
C ALA A 66 -17.91 12.66 -6.78
N ARG A 67 -17.64 12.76 -8.08
CA ARG A 67 -16.29 13.10 -8.59
C ARG A 67 -15.82 14.50 -8.19
N ARG A 68 -16.73 15.49 -8.18
CA ARG A 68 -16.42 16.84 -7.70
C ARG A 68 -16.02 16.79 -6.22
N ILE A 69 -16.76 16.05 -5.39
CA ILE A 69 -16.45 15.89 -3.97
C ILE A 69 -15.10 15.20 -3.81
N GLN A 70 -14.82 14.13 -4.54
CA GLN A 70 -13.52 13.44 -4.48
C GLN A 70 -12.35 14.39 -4.82
N ALA A 71 -12.50 15.19 -5.88
CA ALA A 71 -11.48 16.16 -6.30
C ALA A 71 -11.34 17.32 -5.29
N GLU A 72 -12.43 17.79 -4.71
CA GLU A 72 -12.42 18.85 -3.68
C GLU A 72 -11.82 18.37 -2.36
N GLN A 73 -12.02 17.10 -1.99
CA GLN A 73 -11.47 16.50 -0.78
C GLN A 73 -10.04 15.97 -0.97
N GLY A 74 -9.50 16.00 -2.20
CA GLY A 74 -8.16 15.53 -2.51
C GLY A 74 -7.94 14.03 -2.27
N TRP A 75 -9.00 13.22 -2.36
CA TRP A 75 -8.89 11.77 -2.18
C TRP A 75 -8.12 11.14 -3.34
N THR A 76 -7.22 10.21 -3.01
CA THR A 76 -6.41 9.51 -4.02
C THR A 76 -6.41 8.01 -3.78
N ALA A 77 -6.28 7.24 -4.87
CA ALA A 77 -6.09 5.81 -4.82
C ALA A 77 -4.74 5.42 -5.43
N GLN A 78 -4.05 4.52 -4.74
CA GLN A 78 -2.84 3.87 -5.23
C GLN A 78 -3.16 2.38 -5.40
N ILE A 79 -3.01 1.88 -6.62
CA ILE A 79 -3.35 0.50 -6.98
C ILE A 79 -2.15 -0.14 -7.65
N GLY A 80 -1.80 -1.37 -7.24
CA GLY A 80 -0.64 -2.05 -7.76
C GLY A 80 -0.62 -3.56 -7.53
N LEU A 81 0.32 -4.25 -8.18
CA LEU A 81 0.57 -5.67 -8.02
C LEU A 81 1.90 -5.93 -7.33
N ALA A 82 1.87 -6.71 -6.26
CA ALA A 82 3.04 -7.29 -5.62
C ALA A 82 3.14 -8.79 -5.94
N GLU A 83 4.32 -9.37 -5.77
CA GLU A 83 4.46 -10.83 -5.77
C GLU A 83 3.93 -11.42 -4.46
N SER A 84 3.29 -12.60 -4.55
CA SER A 84 2.79 -13.34 -3.39
C SER A 84 3.13 -14.82 -3.54
N GLY A 85 3.14 -15.57 -2.43
CA GLY A 85 3.42 -17.01 -2.44
C GLY A 85 2.47 -17.83 -3.32
N THR A 86 1.30 -17.27 -3.66
CA THR A 86 0.27 -17.87 -4.51
C THR A 86 0.28 -17.36 -5.96
N GLY A 87 1.14 -16.39 -6.29
CA GLY A 87 1.15 -15.72 -7.60
C GLY A 87 1.37 -14.22 -7.46
N ASN A 88 0.30 -13.44 -7.59
CA ASN A 88 0.34 -11.99 -7.40
C ASN A 88 -0.58 -11.59 -6.24
N ARG A 89 -0.37 -10.39 -5.74
CA ARG A 89 -1.24 -9.75 -4.76
C ARG A 89 -1.61 -8.36 -5.27
N LEU A 90 -2.90 -8.12 -5.42
CA LEU A 90 -3.41 -6.77 -5.63
C LEU A 90 -3.29 -6.02 -4.30
N VAL A 91 -2.73 -4.81 -4.35
CA VAL A 91 -2.66 -3.89 -3.21
C VAL A 91 -3.36 -2.59 -3.60
N VAL A 92 -4.25 -2.13 -2.74
CA VAL A 92 -5.06 -0.93 -2.90
C VAL A 92 -4.92 -0.09 -1.65
N ARG A 93 -4.53 1.17 -1.82
CA ARG A 93 -4.47 2.17 -0.75
C ARG A 93 -5.34 3.36 -1.12
N LEU A 94 -6.27 3.70 -0.24
CA LEU A 94 -7.12 4.88 -0.37
C LEU A 94 -6.63 5.93 0.63
N LEU A 95 -6.37 7.14 0.15
CA LEU A 95 -5.73 8.20 0.91
C LEU A 95 -6.56 9.47 0.90
N GLU A 96 -6.56 10.18 2.02
CA GLU A 96 -6.98 11.57 2.11
C GLU A 96 -5.90 12.51 1.56
N GLN A 97 -6.24 13.80 1.43
CA GLN A 97 -5.32 14.83 0.92
C GLN A 97 -4.03 14.95 1.75
N ASP A 98 -4.10 14.66 3.05
CA ASP A 98 -2.95 14.70 3.97
C ASP A 98 -2.08 13.42 3.92
N GLY A 99 -2.47 12.44 3.10
CA GLY A 99 -1.80 11.15 2.97
C GLY A 99 -2.17 10.13 4.06
N SER A 100 -3.15 10.43 4.92
CA SER A 100 -3.69 9.47 5.87
C SER A 100 -4.64 8.48 5.21
N PRO A 101 -4.85 7.26 5.77
CA PRO A 101 -5.77 6.29 5.19
C PRO A 101 -7.22 6.79 5.18
N LEU A 102 -7.85 6.77 4.01
CA LEU A 102 -9.25 7.16 3.83
C LEU A 102 -10.17 6.11 4.49
N PRO A 103 -11.01 6.48 5.47
CA PRO A 103 -11.98 5.57 6.05
C PRO A 103 -13.09 5.25 5.05
N VAL A 104 -13.35 3.96 4.81
CA VAL A 104 -14.42 3.50 3.91
C VAL A 104 -15.29 2.45 4.57
N GLU A 105 -16.58 2.46 4.26
CA GLU A 105 -17.57 1.46 4.73
C GLU A 105 -17.38 0.12 4.00
N SER A 106 -17.15 0.19 2.69
CA SER A 106 -16.93 -0.97 1.83
C SER A 106 -15.95 -0.62 0.72
N LEU A 107 -15.23 -1.63 0.23
CA LEU A 107 -14.32 -1.53 -0.90
C LEU A 107 -14.40 -2.81 -1.71
N ASP A 108 -14.82 -2.67 -2.96
CA ASP A 108 -14.89 -3.73 -3.95
C ASP A 108 -13.75 -3.54 -4.96
N ALA A 109 -13.17 -4.65 -5.43
CA ALA A 109 -12.13 -4.63 -6.46
C ALA A 109 -12.38 -5.69 -7.53
N GLU A 110 -12.08 -5.32 -8.76
CA GLU A 110 -12.20 -6.18 -9.93
C GLU A 110 -10.93 -6.07 -10.78
N LEU A 111 -10.47 -7.21 -11.31
CA LEU A 111 -9.39 -7.27 -12.29
C LEU A 111 -9.93 -7.72 -13.63
N ARG A 112 -9.63 -6.95 -14.68
CA ARG A 112 -10.01 -7.26 -16.05
C ARG A 112 -8.81 -7.25 -16.97
N ARG A 113 -8.74 -8.18 -17.92
CA ARG A 113 -7.73 -8.17 -18.98
C ARG A 113 -8.19 -7.27 -20.13
N THR A 114 -7.48 -6.17 -20.38
CA THR A 114 -7.90 -5.12 -21.33
C THR A 114 -8.03 -5.62 -22.76
N VAL A 115 -7.12 -6.50 -23.20
CA VAL A 115 -7.00 -6.88 -24.62
C VAL A 115 -7.95 -8.01 -25.01
N THR A 116 -8.23 -8.94 -24.10
CA THR A 116 -9.02 -10.14 -24.41
C THR A 116 -10.50 -9.98 -24.04
N GLY A 117 -10.87 -8.91 -23.32
CA GLY A 117 -12.24 -8.72 -22.82
C GLY A 117 -12.72 -9.91 -21.97
N GLY A 118 -11.79 -10.58 -21.27
CA GLY A 118 -12.11 -11.73 -20.42
C GLY A 118 -12.98 -11.33 -19.23
N GLU A 119 -13.58 -12.33 -18.58
CA GLU A 119 -14.43 -12.15 -17.41
C GLU A 119 -13.75 -11.29 -16.34
N ASP A 120 -14.52 -10.39 -15.74
CA ASP A 120 -14.09 -9.57 -14.62
C ASP A 120 -13.86 -10.49 -13.40
N ILE A 121 -12.64 -10.48 -12.87
CA ILE A 121 -12.27 -11.26 -11.70
C ILE A 121 -12.57 -10.40 -10.48
N ALA A 122 -13.70 -10.66 -9.83
CA ALA A 122 -14.04 -10.04 -8.55
C ALA A 122 -13.07 -10.51 -7.46
N LEU A 123 -12.62 -9.57 -6.62
CA LEU A 123 -11.64 -9.80 -5.57
C LEU A 123 -12.20 -9.38 -4.21
N GLU A 124 -12.14 -10.31 -3.26
CA GLU A 124 -12.39 -10.00 -1.85
C GLU A 124 -11.12 -9.41 -1.24
N LEU A 125 -11.18 -8.12 -0.90
CA LEU A 125 -10.06 -7.42 -0.28
C LEU A 125 -10.06 -7.63 1.24
N THR A 126 -8.86 -7.90 1.78
CA THR A 126 -8.59 -7.91 3.22
C THR A 126 -7.84 -6.65 3.61
N ARG A 127 -8.22 -6.03 4.73
CA ARG A 127 -7.55 -4.84 5.26
C ARG A 127 -6.41 -5.22 6.22
N ASN A 128 -5.24 -4.61 6.08
CA ASN A 128 -4.11 -4.77 7.01
C ASN A 128 -4.17 -3.77 8.18
N GLN A 129 -3.20 -3.82 9.09
CA GLN A 129 -3.11 -2.91 10.24
C GLN A 129 -2.73 -1.48 9.86
N ASP A 130 -2.06 -1.31 8.72
CA ASP A 130 -1.60 -0.01 8.20
C ASP A 130 -2.70 0.74 7.43
N GLY A 131 -3.83 0.08 7.16
CA GLY A 131 -4.98 0.64 6.45
C GLY A 131 -5.06 0.31 4.96
N ASP A 132 -4.09 -0.45 4.43
CA ASP A 132 -4.07 -0.92 3.05
C ASP A 132 -4.98 -2.14 2.88
N TYR A 133 -5.49 -2.29 1.67
CA TYR A 133 -6.33 -3.40 1.24
C TYR A 133 -5.57 -4.30 0.29
N PHE A 134 -5.70 -5.61 0.45
CA PHE A 134 -5.02 -6.58 -0.40
C PHE A 134 -5.87 -7.79 -0.72
N ALA A 135 -5.66 -8.37 -1.91
CA ALA A 135 -6.23 -9.64 -2.31
C ALA A 135 -5.15 -10.48 -3.00
N ASP A 136 -4.98 -11.72 -2.56
CA ASP A 136 -4.13 -12.68 -3.26
C ASP A 136 -4.87 -13.20 -4.50
N VAL A 137 -4.18 -13.15 -5.64
CA VAL A 137 -4.71 -13.62 -6.92
C VAL A 137 -3.80 -14.68 -7.49
N ALA A 138 -4.40 -15.63 -8.20
CA ALA A 138 -3.64 -16.59 -8.99
C ALA A 138 -2.70 -15.85 -9.94
N LYS A 139 -1.64 -16.54 -10.37
CA LYS A 139 -0.63 -15.95 -11.26
C LYS A 139 -1.30 -15.41 -12.54
N LEU A 140 -1.36 -14.08 -12.66
CA LEU A 140 -1.86 -13.38 -13.82
C LEU A 140 -0.97 -13.67 -15.02
N GLU A 141 -1.61 -13.88 -16.17
CA GLU A 141 -0.91 -13.99 -17.43
C GLU A 141 -0.28 -12.66 -17.83
N LYS A 142 0.78 -12.75 -18.65
CA LYS A 142 1.42 -11.60 -19.26
C LYS A 142 0.42 -10.79 -20.08
N GLY A 143 0.52 -9.47 -19.97
CA GLY A 143 -0.31 -8.54 -20.72
C GLY A 143 -0.77 -7.34 -19.90
N VAL A 144 -1.73 -6.63 -20.48
CA VAL A 144 -2.32 -5.43 -19.88
C VAL A 144 -3.60 -5.80 -19.16
N TRP A 145 -3.61 -5.47 -17.88
CA TRP A 145 -4.73 -5.64 -16.96
C TRP A 145 -5.22 -4.27 -16.50
N GLU A 146 -6.47 -4.21 -16.09
CA GLU A 146 -7.08 -3.05 -15.46
C GLU A 146 -7.62 -3.50 -14.12
N ALA A 147 -7.15 -2.87 -13.05
CA ALA A 147 -7.76 -2.99 -11.74
C ALA A 147 -8.74 -1.85 -11.56
N ARG A 148 -9.99 -2.16 -11.24
CA ARG A 148 -11.02 -1.19 -10.88
C ARG A 148 -11.37 -1.39 -9.42
N VAL A 149 -11.48 -0.29 -8.69
CA VAL A 149 -11.90 -0.29 -7.28
C VAL A 149 -13.04 0.67 -7.09
N GLU A 150 -14.03 0.26 -6.30
CA GLU A 150 -15.17 1.07 -5.92
C GLU A 150 -15.32 1.05 -4.41
N ALA A 151 -15.21 2.22 -3.80
CA ALA A 151 -15.28 2.42 -2.37
C ALA A 151 -16.50 3.25 -2.00
N ARG A 152 -17.07 2.95 -0.83
CA ARG A 152 -18.11 3.77 -0.22
C ARG A 152 -17.54 4.57 0.93
N VAL A 153 -17.43 5.88 0.74
CA VAL A 153 -16.86 6.80 1.73
C VAL A 153 -18.00 7.47 2.52
N PRO A 154 -18.00 7.42 3.86
CA PRO A 154 -18.95 8.18 4.66
C PRO A 154 -18.60 9.68 4.61
N HIS A 155 -19.55 10.52 4.24
CA HIS A 155 -19.39 11.98 4.21
C HIS A 155 -20.61 12.66 4.85
N GLY A 156 -20.55 12.89 6.16
CA GLY A 156 -21.70 13.37 6.93
C GLY A 156 -22.82 12.34 6.97
N GLU A 157 -24.01 12.70 6.49
CA GLU A 157 -25.14 11.75 6.33
C GLU A 157 -25.15 11.07 4.95
N GLU A 158 -24.31 11.52 4.03
CA GLU A 158 -24.23 11.01 2.66
C GLU A 158 -23.15 9.95 2.50
N ARG A 159 -23.32 9.09 1.49
CA ARG A 159 -22.37 8.07 1.09
C ARG A 159 -21.87 8.39 -0.30
N ILE A 160 -20.60 8.74 -0.41
CA ILE A 160 -20.00 9.10 -1.69
C ILE A 160 -19.33 7.86 -2.27
N ALA A 161 -19.71 7.51 -3.50
CA ALA A 161 -19.00 6.51 -4.27
C ALA A 161 -17.67 7.11 -4.71
N PHE A 162 -16.57 6.46 -4.33
CA PHE A 162 -15.21 6.73 -4.81
C PHE A 162 -14.82 5.61 -5.77
N VAL A 163 -14.49 5.95 -7.02
CA VAL A 163 -14.15 4.95 -8.04
C VAL A 163 -12.80 5.31 -8.62
N ALA A 164 -11.88 4.35 -8.60
CA ALA A 164 -10.57 4.49 -9.20
C ALA A 164 -10.24 3.27 -10.08
N SER A 165 -9.42 3.48 -11.09
CA SER A 165 -8.98 2.44 -12.01
C SER A 165 -7.51 2.62 -12.33
N LYS A 166 -6.77 1.51 -12.42
CA LYS A 166 -5.36 1.52 -12.79
C LYS A 166 -5.05 0.45 -13.81
N THR A 167 -4.38 0.85 -14.89
CA THR A 167 -3.76 -0.10 -15.81
C THR A 167 -2.50 -0.70 -15.19
N LEU A 168 -2.44 -2.03 -15.18
CA LEU A 168 -1.38 -2.85 -14.62
C LEU A 168 -0.72 -3.65 -15.75
N ILE A 169 0.60 -3.61 -15.82
CA ILE A 169 1.37 -4.33 -16.84
C ILE A 169 2.03 -5.53 -16.20
N VAL A 170 1.69 -6.73 -16.67
CA VAL A 170 2.33 -7.99 -16.25
C VAL A 170 3.34 -8.40 -17.34
N PRO A 171 4.66 -8.36 -17.05
CA PRO A 171 5.73 -8.52 -18.05
C PRO A 171 6.02 -9.95 -18.47
#